data_AF-A0A1G7SIV3-F1
#
_entry.id   AF-A0A1G7SIV3-F1
#
_cell.length_a   1.000
_cell.length_b   1.000
_cell.length_c   1.000
_cell.angle_alpha   90.00
_cell.angle_beta   90.00
_cell.angle_gamma   90.00
#
_symmetry.space_group_name_H-M   'P 1'
#
loop_
_entity.id
_entity.type
_entity.pdbx_description
1 polymer ?
#
loop_
_entity_poly.entity_id
_entity_poly.type
_entity_poly.pdbx_seq_one_letter_code
_entity_poly.pdbx_strand_id
1 'polypeptide(L)'
;MTRLLKHKSFLGVLAVTSLGLSIAIGVTYAAIPPKKFNSPTEKFITQNMRNTNGTFSTYLKANTSDNPDIVAGQEALSESLGLWLQYSEVKQDQLNFNQGYDLLTKHFLTPQNYIVWKLQADGVANVQTNALGDDLRIVGNLLKGYEKWPEEKYLTTARVITETLQNSVQKNGYFVDFHDFNLNLSTSTLSLVYADITSLQLMRDHQLIDAATYEQYVNLLLYMPKEGAFFPKSFDVDSNKYSYEDDVSLIDQLIVGIHLTAMGEEPEELLSFLKKEFKQQKRLYGRYNRLTLKPTVTYESSAVYGLGIILALKCDDQTLAKQLNNKMLSLRGKDAAYPGGYVFNKNTHIFDNMFPLIAEASLYSKK
;
A
#
# COMPACT_ATOMS: atom_id res chain seq x y z
N MET A 1 -44.87 -69.05 34.91
CA MET A 1 -43.59 -69.79 34.96
C MET A 1 -42.47 -68.78 34.70
N THR A 2 -42.06 -67.92 35.65
CA THR A 2 -41.22 -68.14 36.86
C THR A 2 -39.92 -68.90 36.54
N ARG A 3 -38.69 -68.52 36.94
CA ARG A 3 -38.18 -67.58 37.95
C ARG A 3 -36.65 -67.44 37.81
N LEU A 4 -36.10 -66.40 38.44
CA LEU A 4 -34.70 -66.03 38.76
C LEU A 4 -33.68 -67.15 39.08
N LEU A 5 -32.37 -66.85 38.93
CA LEU A 5 -31.39 -66.75 40.06
C LEU A 5 -30.00 -66.21 39.67
N LYS A 6 -29.40 -65.46 40.62
CA LYS A 6 -28.08 -64.80 40.66
C LYS A 6 -26.97 -65.71 41.21
N HIS A 7 -25.69 -65.40 40.90
CA HIS A 7 -24.47 -65.30 41.78
C HIS A 7 -23.18 -65.64 41.00
N LYS A 8 -21.92 -65.29 41.33
CA LYS A 8 -21.19 -64.30 42.17
C LYS A 8 -19.72 -64.32 41.64
N SER A 9 -18.93 -63.28 41.93
CA SER A 9 -17.53 -62.99 41.55
C SER A 9 -16.43 -63.69 42.38
N PHE A 10 -15.19 -63.85 41.87
CA PHE A 10 -13.94 -63.30 42.48
C PHE A 10 -12.67 -63.42 41.60
N LEU A 11 -11.66 -62.63 41.97
CA LEU A 11 -10.46 -62.13 41.28
C LEU A 11 -9.16 -62.88 41.70
N GLY A 12 -8.05 -62.79 40.92
CA GLY A 12 -6.69 -63.03 41.46
C GLY A 12 -5.49 -63.30 40.50
N VAL A 13 -4.85 -62.21 40.02
CA VAL A 13 -3.38 -61.90 39.89
C VAL A 13 -2.35 -62.93 39.35
N LEU A 14 -1.56 -62.52 38.33
CA LEU A 14 -0.08 -62.40 38.41
C LEU A 14 0.52 -61.55 37.26
N ALA A 15 1.59 -60.81 37.57
CA ALA A 15 2.29 -59.84 36.73
C ALA A 15 3.53 -60.42 36.05
N VAL A 16 3.89 -59.91 34.85
CA VAL A 16 5.28 -59.88 34.33
C VAL A 16 5.51 -58.60 33.54
N THR A 17 6.60 -57.93 33.89
CA THR A 17 7.18 -56.70 33.33
C THR A 17 7.89 -56.93 31.99
N SER A 18 7.74 -56.00 31.04
CA SER A 18 8.72 -55.79 29.96
C SER A 18 8.86 -54.30 29.66
N LEU A 19 10.01 -53.74 30.06
CA LEU A 19 10.50 -52.41 29.70
C LEU A 19 10.73 -52.35 28.17
N GLY A 20 9.93 -51.54 27.46
CA GLY A 20 10.21 -51.14 26.09
C GLY A 20 10.83 -49.75 26.08
N LEU A 21 12.13 -49.67 25.78
CA LEU A 21 12.86 -48.42 25.61
C LEU A 21 12.59 -47.87 24.19
N SER A 22 11.51 -47.13 24.01
CA SER A 22 11.28 -46.38 22.76
C SER A 22 12.01 -45.04 22.84
N ILE A 23 13.20 -44.98 22.25
CA ILE A 23 13.92 -43.74 21.98
C ILE A 23 13.12 -42.96 20.93
N ALA A 24 12.37 -41.95 21.37
CA ALA A 24 11.82 -40.95 20.47
C ALA A 24 12.98 -40.07 19.99
N ILE A 25 13.48 -40.34 18.79
CA ILE A 25 14.34 -39.39 18.07
C ILE A 25 13.42 -38.25 17.64
N GLY A 26 13.25 -37.27 18.52
CA GLY A 26 12.67 -35.99 18.15
C GLY A 26 13.65 -35.28 17.21
N VAL A 27 13.50 -35.48 15.91
CA VAL A 27 14.08 -34.57 14.92
C VAL A 27 13.31 -33.26 15.06
N THR A 28 13.75 -32.38 15.95
CA THR A 28 13.40 -30.97 15.86
C THR A 28 14.00 -30.48 14.55
N TYR A 29 13.17 -30.39 13.51
CA TYR A 29 13.44 -29.45 12.45
C TYR A 29 13.45 -28.08 13.11
N ALA A 30 14.63 -27.63 13.53
CA ALA A 30 14.87 -26.22 13.75
C ALA A 30 14.57 -25.58 12.40
N ALA A 31 13.37 -24.99 12.27
CA ALA A 31 13.01 -24.22 11.10
C ALA A 31 14.15 -23.23 10.90
N ILE A 32 14.86 -23.35 9.78
CA ILE A 32 15.86 -22.36 9.39
C ILE A 32 15.12 -21.03 9.44
N PRO A 33 15.51 -20.08 10.32
CA PRO A 33 14.79 -18.83 10.41
C PRO A 33 14.77 -18.22 9.01
N PRO A 34 13.60 -17.77 8.51
CA PRO A 34 13.51 -17.23 7.16
C PRO A 34 14.58 -16.16 7.02
N LYS A 35 15.33 -16.22 5.91
CA LYS A 35 16.39 -15.25 5.65
C LYS A 35 15.76 -13.85 5.78
N LYS A 36 16.37 -13.00 6.61
CA LYS A 36 15.82 -11.67 6.87
C LYS A 36 15.93 -10.82 5.61
N PHE A 37 14.82 -10.30 5.12
CA PHE A 37 14.84 -9.33 4.03
C PHE A 37 15.54 -8.06 4.51
N ASN A 38 16.67 -7.73 3.86
CA ASN A 38 17.47 -6.56 4.14
C ASN A 38 17.62 -5.76 2.84
N SER A 39 17.00 -4.59 2.76
CA SER A 39 17.14 -3.69 1.61
C SER A 39 18.07 -2.51 1.95
N PRO A 40 19.09 -2.22 1.12
CA PRO A 40 19.82 -0.95 1.21
C PRO A 40 18.91 0.27 1.12
N THR A 41 17.78 0.16 0.42
CA THR A 41 16.78 1.23 0.27
C THR A 41 16.09 1.53 1.61
N GLU A 42 15.76 0.50 2.41
CA GLU A 42 15.22 0.69 3.77
C GLU A 42 16.22 1.43 4.67
N LYS A 43 17.51 1.04 4.60
CA LYS A 43 18.57 1.72 5.34
C LYS A 43 18.70 3.18 4.92
N PHE A 44 18.65 3.45 3.61
CA PHE A 44 18.69 4.82 3.10
C PHE A 44 17.52 5.66 3.66
N ILE A 45 16.28 5.17 3.56
CA ILE A 45 15.07 5.88 4.04
C ILE A 45 15.18 6.13 5.55
N THR A 46 15.47 5.10 6.34
CA THR A 46 15.52 5.21 7.81
C THR A 46 16.63 6.12 8.32
N GLN A 47 17.72 6.28 7.56
CA GLN A 47 18.86 7.11 7.96
C GLN A 47 18.84 8.53 7.39
N ASN A 48 18.22 8.74 6.22
CA ASN A 48 18.35 10.00 5.48
C ASN A 48 17.01 10.70 5.20
N MET A 49 15.88 10.00 5.32
CA MET A 49 14.55 10.51 4.98
C MET A 49 13.64 10.54 6.23
N ARG A 50 14.22 10.88 7.38
CA ARG A 50 13.53 11.01 8.67
C ARG A 50 13.73 12.41 9.23
N ASN A 51 12.65 13.00 9.72
CA ASN A 51 12.67 14.21 10.52
C ASN A 51 13.07 13.90 11.97
N THR A 52 13.41 14.93 12.74
CA THR A 52 13.81 14.80 14.16
C THR A 52 12.71 14.24 15.06
N ASN A 53 11.45 14.45 14.70
CA ASN A 53 10.27 13.88 15.38
C ASN A 53 9.97 12.42 14.98
N GLY A 54 10.76 11.84 14.08
CA GLY A 54 10.59 10.47 13.59
C GLY A 54 9.68 10.32 12.37
N THR A 55 8.96 11.36 11.93
CA THR A 55 8.19 11.32 10.68
C THR A 55 9.10 11.20 9.45
N PHE A 56 8.53 10.81 8.31
CA PHE A 56 9.25 10.67 7.06
C PHE A 56 9.30 11.99 6.30
N SER A 57 10.49 12.43 5.89
CA SER A 57 10.63 13.66 5.10
C SER A 57 10.29 13.41 3.63
N THR A 58 9.52 14.32 3.02
CA THR A 58 9.07 14.21 1.62
C THR A 58 10.26 14.26 0.66
N TYR A 59 11.14 15.25 0.84
CA TYR A 59 12.40 15.35 0.13
C TYR A 59 13.61 15.13 1.05
N LEU A 60 14.72 14.72 0.43
CA LEU A 60 16.01 14.58 1.10
C LEU A 60 16.58 15.94 1.52
N LYS A 61 16.38 16.97 0.70
CA LYS A 61 16.83 18.34 0.98
C LYS A 61 15.70 19.17 1.55
N ALA A 62 16.03 19.95 2.56
CA ALA A 62 15.15 21.02 3.03
C ALA A 62 14.97 22.07 1.94
N ASN A 63 13.74 22.56 1.82
CA ASN A 63 13.34 23.67 0.97
C ASN A 63 11.96 24.14 1.43
N THR A 64 11.47 25.24 0.87
CA THR A 64 10.12 25.78 1.15
C THR A 64 9.41 26.12 -0.15
N SER A 65 8.09 25.98 -0.15
CA SER A 65 7.21 26.46 -1.22
C SER A 65 6.44 27.68 -0.71
N ASP A 66 6.30 28.69 -1.56
CA ASP A 66 5.42 29.84 -1.29
C ASP A 66 3.93 29.46 -1.41
N ASN A 67 3.63 28.34 -2.10
CA ASN A 67 2.30 27.78 -2.18
C ASN A 67 2.15 26.67 -1.11
N PRO A 68 1.24 26.84 -0.12
CA PRO A 68 1.02 25.85 0.93
C PRO A 68 0.42 24.53 0.43
N ASP A 69 -0.02 24.42 -0.82
CA ASP A 69 -0.51 23.18 -1.41
C ASP A 69 0.60 22.37 -2.11
N ILE A 70 1.79 22.96 -2.25
CA ILE A 70 2.94 22.32 -2.89
C ILE A 70 3.98 21.95 -1.82
N VAL A 71 4.39 20.70 -1.82
CA VAL A 71 5.51 20.20 -1.00
C VAL A 71 6.83 20.51 -1.71
N ALA A 72 7.83 20.97 -0.96
CA ALA A 72 9.12 21.33 -1.56
C ALA A 72 10.34 20.78 -0.82
N GLY A 73 10.20 20.43 0.45
CA GLY A 73 11.29 20.08 1.33
C GLY A 73 10.96 18.91 2.25
N GLN A 74 11.22 19.10 3.54
CA GLN A 74 11.18 18.03 4.53
C GLN A 74 9.83 17.92 5.25
N GLU A 75 8.76 18.47 4.68
CA GLU A 75 7.39 18.19 5.12
C GLU A 75 7.15 16.69 5.23
N ALA A 76 6.24 16.26 6.10
CA ALA A 76 5.89 14.85 6.23
C ALA A 76 4.46 14.61 5.73
N LEU A 77 4.28 13.59 4.89
CA LEU A 77 2.98 13.27 4.28
C LEU A 77 2.40 11.99 4.87
N SER A 78 1.08 11.97 5.02
CA SER A 78 0.35 10.75 5.35
C SER A 78 0.57 9.67 4.28
N GLU A 79 0.79 10.06 3.02
CA GLU A 79 1.17 9.17 1.93
C GLU A 79 2.40 8.33 2.30
N SER A 80 3.46 9.00 2.75
CA SER A 80 4.72 8.34 3.10
C SER A 80 4.57 7.40 4.29
N LEU A 81 3.74 7.79 5.26
CA LEU A 81 3.38 6.95 6.39
C LEU A 81 2.58 5.71 5.95
N GLY A 82 1.57 5.90 5.10
CA GLY A 82 0.76 4.81 4.54
C GLY A 82 1.62 3.81 3.75
N LEU A 83 2.56 4.29 2.95
CA LEU A 83 3.51 3.43 2.23
C LEU A 83 4.46 2.68 3.18
N TRP A 84 4.86 3.29 4.30
CA TRP A 84 5.67 2.61 5.30
C TRP A 84 4.90 1.51 6.04
N LEU A 85 3.62 1.75 6.37
CA LEU A 85 2.74 0.72 6.92
C LEU A 85 2.58 -0.44 5.95
N GLN A 86 2.35 -0.15 4.66
CA GLN A 86 2.28 -1.16 3.60
C GLN A 86 3.58 -1.97 3.49
N TYR A 87 4.73 -1.29 3.48
CA TYR A 87 6.03 -1.97 3.46
C TYR A 87 6.21 -2.91 4.67
N SER A 88 5.86 -2.43 5.87
CA SER A 88 5.99 -3.20 7.10
C SER A 88 5.07 -4.43 7.10
N GLU A 89 3.86 -4.30 6.56
CA GLU A 89 2.91 -5.40 6.36
C GLU A 89 3.47 -6.46 5.40
N VAL A 90 3.94 -6.04 4.21
CA VAL A 90 4.54 -6.93 3.19
C VAL A 90 5.77 -7.65 3.75
N LYS A 91 6.61 -6.94 4.51
CA LYS A 91 7.82 -7.50 5.15
C LYS A 91 7.49 -8.38 6.36
N GLN A 92 6.24 -8.39 6.84
CA GLN A 92 5.84 -9.04 8.09
C GLN A 92 6.62 -8.52 9.31
N ASP A 93 6.85 -7.21 9.38
CA ASP A 93 7.58 -6.53 10.45
C ASP A 93 6.63 -5.75 11.37
N GLN A 94 6.07 -6.45 12.36
CA GLN A 94 5.11 -5.85 13.32
C GLN A 94 5.72 -4.70 14.11
N LEU A 95 7.04 -4.73 14.38
CA LEU A 95 7.71 -3.66 15.13
C LEU A 95 7.70 -2.36 14.32
N ASN A 96 8.11 -2.42 13.05
CA ASN A 96 8.07 -1.26 12.17
C ASN A 96 6.65 -0.80 11.86
N PHE A 97 5.69 -1.74 11.78
CA PHE A 97 4.27 -1.42 11.62
C PHE A 97 3.74 -0.64 12.83
N ASN A 98 4.04 -1.11 14.04
CA ASN A 98 3.69 -0.43 15.30
C ASN A 98 4.28 0.98 15.39
N GLN A 99 5.54 1.16 14.98
CA GLN A 99 6.15 2.49 14.91
C GLN A 99 5.42 3.41 13.91
N GLY A 100 4.97 2.88 12.77
CA GLY A 100 4.13 3.64 11.84
C GLY A 100 2.79 4.02 12.47
N TYR A 101 2.12 3.08 13.16
CA TYR A 101 0.88 3.34 13.87
C TYR A 101 1.03 4.44 14.95
N ASP A 102 2.14 4.43 15.68
CA ASP A 102 2.42 5.46 16.68
C ASP A 102 2.62 6.83 16.03
N LEU A 103 3.27 6.91 14.85
CA LEU A 103 3.38 8.14 14.08
C LEU A 103 2.01 8.64 13.58
N LEU A 104 1.15 7.74 13.11
CA LEU A 104 -0.22 8.06 12.70
C LEU A 104 -0.97 8.75 13.84
N THR A 105 -1.08 8.07 14.97
CA THR A 105 -1.90 8.51 16.10
C THR A 105 -1.34 9.73 16.82
N LYS A 106 -0.01 9.90 16.82
CA LYS A 106 0.65 11.04 17.47
C LYS A 106 0.66 12.31 16.62
N HIS A 107 0.83 12.18 15.30
CA HIS A 107 1.15 13.32 14.45
C HIS A 107 0.12 13.60 13.36
N PHE A 108 -0.52 12.59 12.80
CA PHE A 108 -1.38 12.74 11.63
C PHE A 108 -2.88 12.70 11.95
N LEU A 109 -3.29 11.96 12.98
CA LEU A 109 -4.69 11.85 13.36
C LEU A 109 -5.11 13.04 14.24
N THR A 110 -6.08 13.83 13.75
CA THR A 110 -6.61 14.98 14.49
C THR A 110 -7.55 14.53 15.61
N PRO A 111 -7.89 15.42 16.59
CA PRO A 111 -8.92 15.13 17.58
C PRO A 111 -10.31 14.87 16.99
N GLN A 112 -10.57 15.33 15.76
CA GLN A 112 -11.81 15.07 15.01
C GLN A 112 -11.70 13.78 14.16
N ASN A 113 -10.61 13.02 14.31
CA ASN A 113 -10.33 11.77 13.63
C ASN A 113 -10.14 11.88 12.10
N TYR A 114 -9.73 13.05 11.60
CA TYR A 114 -9.21 13.18 10.24
C TYR A 114 -7.72 12.83 10.22
N ILE A 115 -7.24 12.28 9.12
CA ILE A 115 -5.81 12.21 8.84
C ILE A 115 -5.44 13.48 8.07
N VAL A 116 -4.58 14.33 8.65
CA VAL A 116 -4.06 15.47 7.89
C VAL A 116 -3.10 14.98 6.82
N TRP A 117 -3.23 15.51 5.60
CA TRP A 117 -2.38 14.99 4.51
C TRP A 117 -0.91 15.40 4.65
N LYS A 118 -0.65 16.51 5.35
CA LYS A 118 0.68 17.13 5.45
C LYS A 118 0.99 17.74 6.81
N LEU A 119 2.21 17.52 7.26
CA LEU A 119 2.85 18.18 8.39
C LEU A 119 4.07 18.97 7.92
N GLN A 120 4.40 20.03 8.64
CA GLN A 120 5.72 20.66 8.55
C GLN A 120 6.81 19.71 9.04
N ALA A 121 8.07 20.02 8.75
CA ALA A 121 9.22 19.16 9.12
C ALA A 121 9.35 18.93 10.64
N ASP A 122 8.85 19.87 11.45
CA ASP A 122 8.79 19.75 12.91
C ASP A 122 7.61 18.90 13.42
N GLY A 123 6.67 18.54 12.54
CA GLY A 123 5.49 17.71 12.83
C GLY A 123 4.23 18.50 13.15
N VAL A 124 4.23 19.82 12.96
CA VAL A 124 3.03 20.63 13.13
C VAL A 124 2.14 20.55 11.88
N ALA A 125 0.85 20.30 12.07
CA ALA A 125 -0.15 20.37 11.02
C ALA A 125 -0.60 21.82 10.78
N ASN A 126 -0.30 22.36 9.60
CA ASN A 126 -0.75 23.70 9.18
C ASN A 126 -1.86 23.63 8.12
N VAL A 127 -2.33 22.43 7.78
CA VAL A 127 -3.41 22.18 6.83
C VAL A 127 -4.59 21.57 7.57
N GLN A 128 -5.79 21.79 7.04
CA GLN A 128 -7.06 21.30 7.61
C GLN A 128 -7.79 20.40 6.60
N THR A 129 -7.03 19.69 5.77
CA THR A 129 -7.54 18.79 4.74
C THR A 129 -6.96 17.38 4.90
N ASN A 130 -7.76 16.39 4.53
CA ASN A 130 -7.31 15.02 4.29
C ASN A 130 -6.92 14.82 2.81
N ALA A 131 -6.53 13.60 2.45
CA ALA A 131 -6.38 13.16 1.09
C ALA A 131 -6.82 11.70 0.99
N LEU A 132 -7.89 11.43 0.24
CA LEU A 132 -8.58 10.13 0.24
C LEU A 132 -7.67 8.94 -0.04
N GLY A 133 -6.73 9.09 -0.99
CA GLY A 133 -5.78 8.02 -1.31
C GLY A 133 -4.90 7.63 -0.13
N ASP A 134 -4.59 8.56 0.76
CA ASP A 134 -3.82 8.30 1.96
C ASP A 134 -4.69 7.68 3.05
N ASP A 135 -5.91 8.20 3.21
CA ASP A 135 -6.88 7.68 4.16
C ASP A 135 -7.18 6.21 3.92
N LEU A 136 -7.57 5.86 2.67
CA LEU A 136 -7.89 4.49 2.30
C LEU A 136 -6.67 3.58 2.42
N ARG A 137 -5.48 4.04 2.01
CA ARG A 137 -4.25 3.25 2.15
C ARG A 137 -3.92 2.98 3.62
N ILE A 138 -4.08 3.96 4.49
CA ILE A 138 -3.85 3.79 5.93
C ILE A 138 -4.88 2.85 6.53
N VAL A 139 -6.18 3.07 6.29
CA VAL A 139 -7.27 2.20 6.75
C VAL A 139 -7.04 0.75 6.29
N GLY A 140 -6.78 0.54 5.00
CA GLY A 140 -6.52 -0.79 4.46
C GLY A 140 -5.29 -1.47 5.08
N ASN A 141 -4.22 -0.72 5.33
CA ASN A 141 -3.05 -1.26 6.01
C ASN A 141 -3.34 -1.60 7.48
N LEU A 142 -4.12 -0.79 8.20
CA LEU A 142 -4.54 -1.10 9.58
C LEU A 142 -5.38 -2.37 9.62
N LEU A 143 -6.29 -2.58 8.67
CA LEU A 143 -7.10 -3.80 8.59
C LEU A 143 -6.23 -5.04 8.28
N LYS A 144 -5.30 -4.94 7.33
CA LYS A 144 -4.31 -6.02 7.11
C LYS A 144 -3.44 -6.27 8.33
N GLY A 145 -3.06 -5.19 9.02
CA GLY A 145 -2.33 -5.22 10.28
C GLY A 145 -3.09 -5.99 11.34
N TYR A 146 -4.40 -5.75 11.49
CA TYR A 146 -5.28 -6.48 12.39
C TYR A 146 -5.40 -7.96 12.03
N GLU A 147 -5.60 -8.28 10.75
CA GLU A 147 -5.69 -9.68 10.30
C GLU A 147 -4.40 -10.47 10.55
N LYS A 148 -3.24 -9.81 10.37
CA LYS A 148 -1.92 -10.43 10.54
C LYS A 148 -1.46 -10.46 11.99
N TRP A 149 -1.76 -9.39 12.73
CA TRP A 149 -1.39 -9.16 14.12
C TRP A 149 -2.61 -8.60 14.84
N PRO A 150 -3.41 -9.45 15.51
CA PRO A 150 -4.72 -9.09 16.04
C PRO A 150 -4.63 -8.19 17.29
N GLU A 151 -4.15 -6.96 17.08
CA GLU A 151 -4.18 -5.88 18.05
C GLU A 151 -5.40 -4.99 17.75
N GLU A 152 -6.38 -4.99 18.65
CA GLU A 152 -7.66 -4.28 18.50
C GLU A 152 -7.52 -2.79 18.20
N LYS A 153 -6.38 -2.17 18.57
CA LYS A 153 -6.08 -0.76 18.28
C LYS A 153 -6.09 -0.46 16.78
N TYR A 154 -5.69 -1.41 15.93
CA TYR A 154 -5.69 -1.23 14.48
C TYR A 154 -7.11 -1.17 13.93
N LEU A 155 -7.96 -2.15 14.28
CA LEU A 155 -9.36 -2.20 13.85
C LEU A 155 -10.15 -1.00 14.39
N THR A 156 -9.95 -0.66 15.66
CA THR A 156 -10.62 0.48 16.30
C THR A 156 -10.29 1.79 15.58
N THR A 157 -9.01 2.02 15.28
CA THR A 157 -8.57 3.23 14.57
C THR A 157 -9.09 3.26 13.13
N ALA A 158 -9.03 2.13 12.41
CA ALA A 158 -9.58 2.02 11.05
C ALA A 158 -11.08 2.32 11.02
N ARG A 159 -11.85 1.82 12.00
CA ARG A 159 -13.29 2.08 12.14
C ARG A 159 -13.56 3.56 12.34
N VAL A 160 -12.88 4.18 13.30
CA VAL A 160 -13.08 5.60 13.63
C VAL A 160 -12.75 6.51 12.43
N ILE A 161 -11.66 6.23 11.71
CA ILE A 161 -11.34 6.97 10.48
C ILE A 161 -12.43 6.76 9.42
N THR A 162 -12.88 5.51 9.21
CA THR A 162 -13.91 5.20 8.22
C THR A 162 -15.23 5.92 8.53
N GLU A 163 -15.65 5.92 9.79
CA GLU A 163 -16.85 6.64 10.24
C GLU A 163 -16.72 8.15 9.97
N THR A 164 -15.56 8.74 10.21
CA THR A 164 -15.29 10.14 9.85
C THR A 164 -15.42 10.38 8.35
N LEU A 165 -14.81 9.52 7.51
CA LEU A 165 -14.89 9.65 6.05
C LEU A 165 -16.34 9.56 5.54
N GLN A 166 -17.14 8.64 6.08
CA GLN A 166 -18.56 8.48 5.69
C GLN A 166 -19.38 9.72 6.02
N ASN A 167 -19.08 10.38 7.15
CA ASN A 167 -19.83 11.54 7.61
C ASN A 167 -19.54 12.84 6.86
N SER A 168 -18.31 13.02 6.33
CA SER A 168 -17.88 14.32 5.79
C SER A 168 -17.23 14.27 4.41
N VAL A 169 -16.67 13.13 4.01
CA VAL A 169 -15.96 12.96 2.73
C VAL A 169 -16.84 12.24 1.70
N GLN A 170 -17.89 11.54 2.11
CA GLN A 170 -18.77 10.82 1.20
C GLN A 170 -19.83 11.74 0.58
N LYS A 171 -19.94 11.69 -0.76
CA LYS A 171 -20.92 12.40 -1.58
C LYS A 171 -21.48 11.46 -2.65
N ASN A 172 -22.81 11.36 -2.75
CA ASN A 172 -23.50 10.48 -3.70
C ASN A 172 -23.00 9.02 -3.66
N GLY A 173 -22.65 8.53 -2.47
CA GLY A 173 -22.11 7.17 -2.24
C GLY A 173 -20.60 7.01 -2.50
N TYR A 174 -19.94 8.02 -3.07
CA TYR A 174 -18.49 8.02 -3.31
C TYR A 174 -17.77 8.88 -2.26
N PHE A 175 -16.65 8.41 -1.73
CA PHE A 175 -15.67 9.30 -1.11
C PHE A 175 -15.00 10.16 -2.19
N VAL A 176 -14.84 11.46 -1.92
CA VAL A 176 -14.16 12.41 -2.83
C VAL A 176 -12.72 12.70 -2.37
N ASP A 177 -11.94 13.35 -3.22
CA ASP A 177 -10.48 13.50 -3.05
C ASP A 177 -10.05 14.08 -1.70
N PHE A 178 -10.79 15.07 -1.20
CA PHE A 178 -10.56 15.64 0.12
C PHE A 178 -11.80 16.35 0.66
N HIS A 179 -11.74 16.60 1.97
CA HIS A 179 -12.61 17.46 2.75
C HIS A 179 -11.75 18.44 3.55
N ASP A 180 -12.08 19.73 3.45
CA ASP A 180 -11.58 20.75 4.36
C ASP A 180 -12.49 20.77 5.60
N PHE A 181 -11.99 20.23 6.70
CA PHE A 181 -12.76 20.09 7.94
C PHE A 181 -12.82 21.37 8.77
N ASN A 182 -12.11 22.43 8.39
CA ASN A 182 -12.27 23.77 8.97
C ASN A 182 -13.38 24.55 8.25
N LEU A 183 -13.44 24.45 6.92
CA LEU A 183 -14.46 25.11 6.10
C LEU A 183 -15.73 24.26 5.93
N ASN A 184 -15.67 22.97 6.29
CA ASN A 184 -16.71 21.97 6.05
C ASN A 184 -17.07 21.88 4.55
N LEU A 185 -16.06 21.78 3.69
CA LEU A 185 -16.20 21.75 2.23
C LEU A 185 -15.50 20.55 1.62
N SER A 186 -16.21 19.82 0.76
CA SER A 186 -15.68 18.69 -0.02
C SER A 186 -15.75 19.00 -1.50
N THR A 187 -14.86 18.41 -2.30
CA THR A 187 -14.93 18.48 -3.76
C THR A 187 -16.06 17.59 -4.29
N SER A 188 -16.30 17.61 -5.61
CA SER A 188 -17.09 16.59 -6.32
C SER A 188 -16.21 15.58 -7.05
N THR A 189 -14.89 15.70 -6.93
CA THR A 189 -13.93 14.92 -7.72
C THR A 189 -13.47 13.70 -6.95
N LEU A 190 -13.55 12.53 -7.60
CA LEU A 190 -12.85 11.32 -7.21
C LEU A 190 -11.78 11.01 -8.27
N SER A 191 -10.52 11.25 -7.93
CA SER A 191 -9.37 10.82 -8.72
C SER A 191 -9.31 9.29 -8.72
N LEU A 192 -9.24 8.66 -9.91
CA LEU A 192 -9.31 7.20 -10.01
C LEU A 192 -8.13 6.50 -9.34
N VAL A 193 -6.99 7.20 -9.20
CA VAL A 193 -5.84 6.73 -8.43
C VAL A 193 -6.15 6.54 -6.94
N TYR A 194 -7.21 7.14 -6.41
CA TYR A 194 -7.68 6.98 -5.03
C TYR A 194 -8.77 5.91 -4.87
N ALA A 195 -9.23 5.28 -5.96
CA ALA A 195 -10.19 4.17 -5.90
C ALA A 195 -9.49 2.86 -5.44
N ASP A 196 -9.02 2.82 -4.20
CA ASP A 196 -8.31 1.66 -3.64
C ASP A 196 -9.25 0.50 -3.34
N ILE A 197 -9.50 -0.32 -4.36
CA ILE A 197 -10.42 -1.46 -4.27
C ILE A 197 -9.99 -2.48 -3.21
N THR A 198 -8.69 -2.67 -2.98
CA THR A 198 -8.22 -3.62 -1.96
C THR A 198 -8.61 -3.13 -0.56
N SER A 199 -8.41 -1.84 -0.29
CA SER A 199 -8.77 -1.25 1.00
C SER A 199 -10.28 -1.21 1.20
N LEU A 200 -11.06 -0.86 0.16
CA LEU A 200 -12.52 -0.88 0.21
C LEU A 200 -13.08 -2.29 0.43
N GLN A 201 -12.47 -3.32 -0.17
CA GLN A 201 -12.85 -4.71 0.08
C GLN A 201 -12.66 -5.08 1.55
N LEU A 202 -11.50 -4.75 2.13
CA LEU A 202 -11.24 -4.99 3.56
C LEU A 202 -12.24 -4.23 4.44
N MET A 203 -12.53 -2.97 4.12
CA MET A 203 -13.53 -2.20 4.86
C MET A 203 -14.91 -2.87 4.83
N ARG A 204 -15.33 -3.42 3.68
CA ARG A 204 -16.57 -4.19 3.56
C ARG A 204 -16.52 -5.47 4.40
N ASP A 205 -15.43 -6.24 4.29
CA ASP A 205 -15.29 -7.53 4.97
C ASP A 205 -15.29 -7.37 6.50
N HIS A 206 -14.79 -6.24 7.01
CA HIS A 206 -14.85 -5.84 8.42
C HIS A 206 -16.09 -5.01 8.80
N GLN A 207 -17.08 -4.93 7.91
CA GLN A 207 -18.37 -4.24 8.11
C GLN A 207 -18.22 -2.75 8.48
N LEU A 208 -17.20 -2.08 7.94
CA LEU A 208 -16.99 -0.64 8.08
C LEU A 208 -17.71 0.15 6.98
N ILE A 209 -17.95 -0.48 5.83
CA ILE A 209 -18.83 0.03 4.77
C ILE A 209 -19.81 -1.06 4.35
N ASP A 210 -20.92 -0.67 3.73
CA ASP A 210 -21.87 -1.62 3.18
C ASP A 210 -21.38 -2.22 1.85
N ALA A 211 -22.01 -3.32 1.44
CA ALA A 211 -21.71 -3.98 0.18
C ALA A 211 -22.00 -3.07 -1.03
N ALA A 212 -23.04 -2.24 -0.95
CA ALA A 212 -23.43 -1.34 -2.05
C ALA A 212 -22.33 -0.30 -2.35
N THR A 213 -21.72 0.28 -1.32
CA THR A 213 -20.60 1.21 -1.44
C THR A 213 -19.41 0.54 -2.13
N TYR A 214 -19.04 -0.67 -1.71
CA TYR A 214 -17.96 -1.42 -2.37
C TYR A 214 -18.26 -1.71 -3.85
N GLU A 215 -19.45 -2.26 -4.15
CA GLU A 215 -19.85 -2.59 -5.52
C GLU A 215 -19.93 -1.34 -6.42
N GLN A 216 -20.28 -0.18 -5.86
CA GLN A 216 -20.27 1.09 -6.58
C GLN A 216 -18.86 1.48 -7.07
N TYR A 217 -17.81 1.20 -6.31
CA TYR A 217 -16.42 1.39 -6.73
C TYR A 217 -15.93 0.34 -7.72
N VAL A 218 -16.35 -0.93 -7.54
CA VAL A 218 -16.08 -1.99 -8.51
C VAL A 218 -16.66 -1.61 -9.87
N ASN A 219 -17.93 -1.21 -9.90
CA ASN A 219 -18.61 -0.78 -11.12
C ASN A 219 -17.97 0.48 -11.73
N LEU A 220 -17.54 1.44 -10.90
CA LEU A 220 -16.85 2.65 -11.36
C LEU A 220 -15.61 2.31 -12.20
N LEU A 221 -14.79 1.35 -11.76
CA LEU A 221 -13.58 0.95 -12.48
C LEU A 221 -13.85 -0.05 -13.61
N LEU A 222 -14.82 -0.96 -13.44
CA LEU A 222 -15.15 -1.97 -14.46
C LEU A 222 -15.77 -1.35 -15.72
N TYR A 223 -16.62 -0.34 -15.53
CA TYR A 223 -17.36 0.32 -16.61
C TYR A 223 -16.78 1.68 -17.03
N MET A 224 -15.58 2.04 -16.54
CA MET A 224 -14.91 3.23 -17.05
C MET A 224 -14.62 3.08 -18.55
N PRO A 225 -14.67 4.16 -19.34
CA PRO A 225 -14.41 4.05 -20.76
C PRO A 225 -12.99 3.57 -21.03
N LYS A 226 -12.86 2.54 -21.88
CA LYS A 226 -11.58 1.97 -22.29
C LYS A 226 -11.08 2.68 -23.55
N GLU A 227 -10.13 3.60 -23.39
CA GLU A 227 -9.51 4.36 -24.49
C GLU A 227 -8.01 4.06 -24.58
N GLY A 228 -7.67 2.90 -25.12
CA GLY A 228 -6.28 2.48 -25.31
C GLY A 228 -5.62 2.02 -24.01
N ALA A 229 -4.33 2.34 -23.83
CA ALA A 229 -3.53 1.82 -22.73
C ALA A 229 -3.70 2.56 -21.40
N PHE A 230 -4.37 3.71 -21.40
CA PHE A 230 -4.44 4.60 -20.25
C PHE A 230 -5.88 4.88 -19.84
N PHE A 231 -6.09 4.95 -18.53
CA PHE A 231 -7.35 5.16 -17.86
C PHE A 231 -7.69 6.64 -17.71
N PRO A 232 -8.98 6.98 -17.50
CA PRO A 232 -9.39 8.32 -17.11
C PRO A 232 -8.67 8.79 -15.83
N LYS A 233 -8.56 10.10 -15.66
CA LYS A 233 -7.92 10.69 -14.48
C LYS A 233 -8.85 10.66 -13.26
N SER A 234 -10.06 11.15 -13.43
CA SER A 234 -11.01 11.31 -12.34
C SER A 234 -12.44 11.09 -12.80
N PHE A 235 -13.34 10.97 -11.82
CA PHE A 235 -14.77 10.88 -11.96
C PHE A 235 -15.41 12.01 -11.13
N ASP A 236 -16.27 12.80 -11.75
CA ASP A 236 -17.07 13.79 -11.05
C ASP A 236 -18.37 13.15 -10.55
N VAL A 237 -18.55 13.11 -9.23
CA VAL A 237 -19.61 12.36 -8.56
C VAL A 237 -20.98 13.04 -8.64
N ASP A 238 -21.05 14.31 -9.04
CA ASP A 238 -22.30 15.04 -9.21
C ASP A 238 -22.88 14.84 -10.62
N SER A 239 -22.01 14.90 -11.64
CA SER A 239 -22.39 14.79 -13.05
C SER A 239 -22.25 13.37 -13.60
N ASN A 240 -21.63 12.45 -12.85
CA ASN A 240 -21.29 11.08 -13.27
C ASN A 240 -20.46 11.04 -14.55
N LYS A 241 -19.44 11.91 -14.65
CA LYS A 241 -18.59 12.03 -15.83
C LYS A 241 -17.13 11.76 -15.51
N TYR A 242 -16.50 10.97 -16.37
CA TYR A 242 -15.05 10.79 -16.35
C TYR A 242 -14.35 11.99 -17.01
N SER A 243 -13.18 12.34 -16.48
CA SER A 243 -12.29 13.35 -17.04
C SER A 243 -10.95 12.72 -17.45
N TYR A 244 -10.28 13.35 -18.41
CA TYR A 244 -9.03 12.85 -19.00
C TYR A 244 -7.97 13.94 -19.01
N GLU A 245 -6.72 13.52 -19.00
CA GLU A 245 -5.58 14.37 -19.37
C GLU A 245 -4.97 13.88 -20.67
N ASP A 246 -4.46 14.83 -21.47
CA ASP A 246 -3.69 14.50 -22.66
C ASP A 246 -2.27 14.06 -22.31
N ASP A 247 -1.72 14.51 -21.19
CA ASP A 247 -0.40 14.13 -20.68
C ASP A 247 -0.58 13.41 -19.34
N VAL A 248 -0.38 12.09 -19.34
CA VAL A 248 -0.67 11.23 -18.19
C VAL A 248 0.59 10.87 -17.42
N SER A 249 0.47 10.82 -16.10
CA SER A 249 1.46 10.26 -15.17
C SER A 249 1.46 8.73 -15.27
N LEU A 250 2.59 8.10 -15.59
CA LEU A 250 2.64 6.64 -15.62
C LEU A 250 2.48 6.03 -14.21
N ILE A 251 2.80 6.78 -13.15
CA ILE A 251 2.56 6.37 -11.75
C ILE A 251 1.07 6.14 -11.53
N ASP A 252 0.23 7.12 -11.88
CA ASP A 252 -1.21 7.08 -11.64
C ASP A 252 -1.84 5.91 -12.40
N GLN A 253 -1.41 5.73 -13.66
CA GLN A 253 -1.87 4.66 -14.53
C GLN A 253 -1.52 3.27 -13.96
N LEU A 254 -0.32 3.12 -13.41
CA LEU A 254 0.10 1.87 -12.76
C LEU A 254 -0.69 1.60 -11.47
N ILE A 255 -0.98 2.62 -10.67
CA ILE A 255 -1.78 2.46 -9.44
C ILE A 255 -3.21 2.03 -9.78
N VAL A 256 -3.87 2.67 -10.74
CA VAL A 256 -5.20 2.25 -11.21
C VAL A 256 -5.15 0.82 -11.75
N GLY A 257 -4.13 0.48 -12.56
CA GLY A 257 -3.91 -0.88 -13.05
C GLY A 257 -3.77 -1.90 -11.92
N ILE A 258 -3.05 -1.56 -10.85
CA ILE A 258 -2.90 -2.41 -9.66
C ILE A 258 -4.24 -2.64 -8.95
N HIS A 259 -5.10 -1.62 -8.85
CA HIS A 259 -6.42 -1.76 -8.23
C HIS A 259 -7.36 -2.61 -9.08
N LEU A 260 -7.28 -2.56 -10.42
CA LEU A 260 -8.02 -3.47 -11.30
C LEU A 260 -7.70 -4.94 -11.00
N THR A 261 -6.42 -5.28 -10.80
CA THR A 261 -6.03 -6.67 -10.48
C THR A 261 -6.67 -7.20 -9.19
N ALA A 262 -7.05 -6.33 -8.26
CA ALA A 262 -7.70 -6.75 -7.02
C ALA A 262 -9.13 -7.29 -7.25
N MET A 263 -9.74 -6.97 -8.39
CA MET A 263 -11.05 -7.47 -8.81
C MET A 263 -10.95 -8.67 -9.76
N GLY A 264 -9.74 -9.16 -10.02
CA GLY A 264 -9.49 -10.21 -11.02
C GLY A 264 -9.39 -9.69 -12.46
N GLU A 265 -9.42 -8.37 -12.67
CA GLU A 265 -9.28 -7.75 -13.98
C GLU A 265 -7.80 -7.49 -14.30
N GLU A 266 -7.30 -8.06 -15.39
CA GLU A 266 -5.95 -7.78 -15.87
C GLU A 266 -5.96 -6.53 -16.77
N PRO A 267 -5.13 -5.49 -16.51
CA PRO A 267 -5.05 -4.31 -17.36
C PRO A 267 -4.20 -4.58 -18.61
N GLU A 268 -4.74 -5.40 -19.52
CA GLU A 268 -4.04 -5.96 -20.69
C GLU A 268 -3.39 -4.89 -21.58
N GLU A 269 -4.10 -3.80 -21.86
CA GLU A 269 -3.62 -2.73 -22.73
C GLU A 269 -2.45 -1.96 -22.09
N LEU A 270 -2.53 -1.69 -20.78
CA LEU A 270 -1.44 -1.07 -20.03
C LEU A 270 -0.22 -1.99 -19.98
N LEU A 271 -0.40 -3.28 -19.68
CA LEU A 271 0.69 -4.26 -19.65
C LEU A 271 1.36 -4.41 -21.03
N SER A 272 0.55 -4.45 -22.08
CA SER A 272 1.02 -4.53 -23.46
C SER A 272 1.84 -3.28 -23.83
N PHE A 273 1.37 -2.10 -23.42
CA PHE A 273 2.12 -0.85 -23.56
C PHE A 273 3.47 -0.92 -22.82
N LEU A 274 3.49 -1.28 -21.53
CA LEU A 274 4.72 -1.37 -20.72
C LEU A 274 5.74 -2.32 -21.35
N LYS A 275 5.30 -3.50 -21.79
CA LYS A 275 6.16 -4.51 -22.42
C LYS A 275 6.75 -3.98 -23.73
N LYS A 276 5.92 -3.38 -24.59
CA LYS A 276 6.34 -2.83 -25.88
C LYS A 276 7.33 -1.68 -25.67
N GLU A 277 6.97 -0.73 -24.84
CA GLU A 277 7.75 0.47 -24.54
C GLU A 277 9.11 0.09 -23.95
N PHE A 278 9.13 -0.79 -22.94
CA PHE A 278 10.37 -1.23 -22.32
C PHE A 278 11.24 -2.05 -23.29
N LYS A 279 10.64 -2.90 -24.13
CA LYS A 279 11.36 -3.67 -25.15
C LYS A 279 12.07 -2.76 -26.15
N GLN A 280 11.40 -1.69 -26.58
CA GLN A 280 11.87 -0.76 -27.61
C GLN A 280 12.87 0.27 -27.05
N GLN A 281 12.53 0.93 -25.94
CA GLN A 281 13.30 2.06 -25.40
C GLN A 281 14.31 1.66 -24.32
N LYS A 282 14.21 0.42 -23.80
CA LYS A 282 14.97 -0.06 -22.62
C LYS A 282 14.77 0.80 -21.36
N ARG A 283 13.69 1.57 -21.33
CA ARG A 283 13.28 2.44 -20.23
C ARG A 283 11.78 2.71 -20.30
N LEU A 284 11.23 3.15 -19.17
CA LEU A 284 9.91 3.75 -19.05
C LEU A 284 10.08 5.21 -18.61
N TYR A 285 9.40 6.12 -19.30
CA TYR A 285 9.40 7.55 -18.95
C TYR A 285 8.36 7.83 -17.87
N GLY A 286 8.49 8.97 -17.18
CA GLY A 286 7.54 9.34 -16.13
C GLY A 286 6.14 9.70 -16.66
N ARG A 287 6.06 10.24 -17.88
CA ARG A 287 4.83 10.79 -18.46
C ARG A 287 4.73 10.53 -19.95
N TYR A 288 3.50 10.36 -20.42
CA TYR A 288 3.18 10.01 -21.80
C TYR A 288 1.98 10.80 -22.30
N ASN A 289 2.00 11.13 -23.58
CA ASN A 289 0.80 11.63 -24.24
C ASN A 289 -0.20 10.48 -24.41
N ARG A 290 -1.43 10.68 -23.93
CA ARG A 290 -2.45 9.64 -23.80
C ARG A 290 -2.81 8.98 -25.13
N LEU A 291 -2.93 9.77 -26.20
CA LEU A 291 -3.38 9.31 -27.51
C LEU A 291 -2.23 8.77 -28.37
N THR A 292 -1.10 9.46 -28.39
CA THR A 292 0.05 9.09 -29.25
C THR A 292 0.96 8.05 -28.60
N LEU A 293 0.81 7.81 -27.29
CA LEU A 293 1.66 6.95 -26.47
C LEU A 293 3.15 7.33 -26.49
N LYS A 294 3.46 8.56 -26.89
CA LYS A 294 4.84 9.08 -26.91
C LYS A 294 5.20 9.70 -25.57
N PRO A 295 6.46 9.56 -25.12
CA PRO A 295 6.90 10.21 -23.90
C PRO A 295 6.86 11.74 -24.06
N THR A 296 6.39 12.43 -23.02
CA THR A 296 6.32 13.89 -22.94
C THR A 296 7.44 14.48 -22.07
N VAL A 297 8.18 13.60 -21.39
CA VAL A 297 9.33 13.94 -20.54
C VAL A 297 10.53 13.07 -20.91
N THR A 298 11.72 13.51 -20.52
CA THR A 298 12.97 12.78 -20.79
C THR A 298 13.49 11.98 -19.60
N TYR A 299 12.89 12.17 -18.41
CA TYR A 299 13.30 11.51 -17.19
C TYR A 299 12.60 10.16 -16.98
N GLU A 300 13.26 9.31 -16.19
CA GLU A 300 12.72 8.07 -15.64
C GLU A 300 12.43 8.28 -14.14
N SER A 301 11.50 7.53 -13.57
CA SER A 301 11.23 7.51 -12.13
C SER A 301 11.43 6.09 -11.59
N SER A 302 12.09 5.96 -10.44
CA SER A 302 12.22 4.68 -9.76
C SER A 302 10.88 4.19 -9.21
N ALA A 303 9.95 5.09 -8.84
CA ALA A 303 8.60 4.70 -8.48
C ALA A 303 7.83 4.05 -9.63
N VAL A 304 7.97 4.55 -10.87
CA VAL A 304 7.39 3.89 -12.06
C VAL A 304 7.85 2.43 -12.17
N TYR A 305 9.14 2.17 -11.94
CA TYR A 305 9.64 0.80 -11.96
C TYR A 305 9.12 -0.03 -10.77
N GLY A 306 9.09 0.52 -9.56
CA GLY A 306 8.56 -0.16 -8.37
C GLY A 306 7.10 -0.58 -8.56
N LEU A 307 6.25 0.35 -9.01
CA LEU A 307 4.85 0.10 -9.33
C LEU A 307 4.70 -0.89 -10.49
N GLY A 308 5.50 -0.77 -11.55
CA GLY A 308 5.49 -1.71 -12.67
C GLY A 308 5.85 -3.14 -12.25
N ILE A 309 6.79 -3.31 -11.30
CA ILE A 309 7.11 -4.62 -10.71
C ILE A 309 5.91 -5.15 -9.93
N ILE A 310 5.29 -4.33 -9.08
CA ILE A 310 4.12 -4.74 -8.28
C ILE A 310 2.97 -5.17 -9.19
N LEU A 311 2.68 -4.41 -10.25
CA LEU A 311 1.68 -4.77 -11.25
C LEU A 311 2.03 -6.09 -11.95
N ALA A 312 3.26 -6.22 -12.46
CA ALA A 312 3.71 -7.45 -13.13
C ALA A 312 3.59 -8.68 -12.21
N LEU A 313 3.90 -8.53 -10.92
CA LEU A 313 3.74 -9.63 -9.96
C LEU A 313 2.27 -9.98 -9.70
N LYS A 314 1.36 -9.00 -9.73
CA LYS A 314 -0.08 -9.23 -9.56
C LYS A 314 -0.72 -9.92 -10.77
N CYS A 315 -0.16 -9.71 -11.96
CA CYS A 315 -0.55 -10.38 -13.19
C CYS A 315 0.31 -11.62 -13.49
N ASP A 316 1.06 -12.13 -12.50
CA ASP A 316 1.96 -13.28 -12.60
C ASP A 316 3.01 -13.23 -13.75
N ASP A 317 3.35 -12.04 -14.24
CA ASP A 317 4.39 -11.81 -15.22
C ASP A 317 5.78 -11.65 -14.58
N GLN A 318 6.35 -12.78 -14.17
CA GLN A 318 7.68 -12.85 -13.56
C GLN A 318 8.79 -12.35 -14.50
N THR A 319 8.59 -12.43 -15.82
CA THR A 319 9.58 -12.00 -16.81
C THR A 319 9.68 -10.48 -16.82
N LEU A 320 8.54 -9.78 -16.93
CA LEU A 320 8.49 -8.33 -16.87
C LEU A 320 8.96 -7.83 -15.49
N ALA A 321 8.50 -8.45 -14.40
CA ALA A 321 8.93 -8.09 -13.04
C ALA A 321 10.46 -8.13 -12.89
N LYS A 322 11.12 -9.18 -13.38
CA LYS A 322 12.58 -9.31 -13.34
C LYS A 322 13.29 -8.26 -14.21
N GLN A 323 12.76 -7.98 -15.40
CA GLN A 323 13.32 -6.96 -16.30
C GLN A 323 13.25 -5.56 -15.69
N LEU A 324 12.09 -5.18 -15.15
CA LEU A 324 11.89 -3.90 -14.49
C LEU A 324 12.74 -3.79 -13.22
N ASN A 325 12.83 -4.86 -12.41
CA ASN A 325 13.68 -4.87 -11.22
C ASN A 325 15.17 -4.65 -11.55
N ASN A 326 15.69 -5.31 -12.59
CA ASN A 326 17.07 -5.08 -13.01
C ASN A 326 17.32 -3.62 -13.39
N LYS A 327 16.38 -3.00 -14.12
CA LYS A 327 16.48 -1.60 -14.49
C LYS A 327 16.34 -0.68 -13.28
N MET A 328 15.38 -0.92 -12.40
CA MET A 328 15.21 -0.21 -11.14
C MET A 328 16.51 -0.20 -10.35
N LEU A 329 17.05 -1.38 -10.03
CA LEU A 329 18.29 -1.50 -9.25
C LEU A 329 19.49 -0.81 -9.90
N SER A 330 19.51 -0.70 -11.24
CA SER A 330 20.57 0.04 -11.96
C SER A 330 20.56 1.55 -11.69
N LEU A 331 19.45 2.10 -11.19
CA LEU A 331 19.28 3.50 -10.81
C LEU A 331 19.66 3.80 -9.34
N ARG A 332 19.78 2.77 -8.50
CA ARG A 332 20.07 2.91 -7.07
C ARG A 332 21.53 3.27 -6.82
N GLY A 333 21.79 4.13 -5.85
CA GLY A 333 23.13 4.48 -5.37
C GLY A 333 23.99 5.23 -6.40
N LYS A 334 23.36 5.93 -7.36
CA LYS A 334 24.07 6.78 -8.33
C LYS A 334 24.75 7.98 -7.67
N ASP A 335 24.19 8.47 -6.58
CA ASP A 335 24.86 9.39 -5.68
C ASP A 335 25.64 8.60 -4.63
N ALA A 336 26.97 8.72 -4.66
CA ALA A 336 27.87 8.00 -3.75
C ALA A 336 27.69 8.40 -2.27
N ALA A 337 27.13 9.60 -2.00
CA ALA A 337 26.83 10.03 -0.63
C ALA A 337 25.65 9.27 -0.02
N TYR A 338 24.77 8.70 -0.86
CA TYR A 338 23.53 8.07 -0.46
C TYR A 338 23.44 6.63 -0.97
N PRO A 339 24.32 5.73 -0.51
CA PRO A 339 24.28 4.33 -0.92
C PRO A 339 22.93 3.70 -0.53
N GLY A 340 22.28 3.06 -1.49
CA GLY A 340 20.95 2.46 -1.31
C GLY A 340 19.79 3.39 -1.66
N GLY A 341 20.00 4.70 -1.81
CA GLY A 341 18.96 5.63 -2.24
C GLY A 341 18.83 5.76 -3.76
N TYR A 342 17.63 6.08 -4.23
CA TYR A 342 17.35 6.51 -5.60
C TYR A 342 17.46 8.04 -5.65
N VAL A 343 18.70 8.53 -5.61
CA VAL A 343 19.01 9.97 -5.50
C VAL A 343 19.54 10.51 -6.82
N PHE A 344 18.94 11.59 -7.30
CA PHE A 344 19.29 12.26 -8.55
C PHE A 344 19.49 13.75 -8.29
N ASN A 345 20.54 14.33 -8.88
CA ASN A 345 20.89 15.75 -8.66
C ASN A 345 20.97 16.12 -7.15
N LYS A 346 21.50 15.20 -6.34
CA LYS A 346 21.67 15.34 -4.88
C LYS A 346 20.37 15.51 -4.08
N ASN A 347 19.20 15.23 -4.67
CA ASN A 347 17.91 15.23 -3.99
C ASN A 347 17.09 14.00 -4.41
N THR A 348 16.02 13.72 -3.67
CA THR A 348 15.05 12.68 -4.04
C THR A 348 13.74 12.92 -3.32
N HIS A 349 12.64 12.52 -3.94
CA HIS A 349 11.34 12.41 -3.29
C HIS A 349 11.24 11.02 -2.64
N ILE A 350 10.63 10.92 -1.46
CA ILE A 350 10.56 9.65 -0.73
C ILE A 350 9.73 8.59 -1.46
N PHE A 351 8.71 9.00 -2.22
CA PHE A 351 7.92 8.13 -3.10
C PHE A 351 8.79 7.34 -4.09
N ASP A 352 9.82 7.98 -4.66
CA ASP A 352 10.80 7.36 -5.55
C ASP A 352 11.71 6.33 -4.85
N ASN A 353 11.60 6.19 -3.52
CA ASN A 353 12.33 5.19 -2.73
C ASN A 353 11.39 4.17 -2.08
N MET A 354 10.18 4.58 -1.65
CA MET A 354 9.20 3.70 -1.01
C MET A 354 8.64 2.65 -1.98
N PHE A 355 8.24 3.02 -3.20
CA PHE A 355 7.74 2.03 -4.16
C PHE A 355 8.80 1.00 -4.57
N PRO A 356 10.05 1.38 -4.88
CA PRO A 356 11.13 0.41 -5.03
C PRO A 356 11.30 -0.50 -3.81
N LEU A 357 11.24 0.04 -2.60
CA LEU A 357 11.37 -0.75 -1.38
C LEU A 357 10.24 -1.78 -1.24
N ILE A 358 8.99 -1.39 -1.46
CA ILE A 358 7.82 -2.28 -1.44
C ILE A 358 7.95 -3.34 -2.54
N ALA A 359 8.41 -2.97 -3.74
CA ALA A 359 8.63 -3.91 -4.84
C ALA A 359 9.74 -4.93 -4.53
N GLU A 360 10.86 -4.50 -3.93
CA GLU A 360 11.93 -5.38 -3.47
C GLU A 360 11.41 -6.40 -2.43
N ALA A 361 10.59 -5.94 -1.47
CA ALA A 361 9.98 -6.82 -0.47
C ALA A 361 8.96 -7.80 -1.07
N SER A 362 8.13 -7.32 -2.02
CA SER A 362 7.14 -8.14 -2.72
C SER A 362 7.82 -9.26 -3.53
N LEU A 363 8.89 -8.93 -4.26
CA LEU A 363 9.72 -9.91 -4.98
C LEU A 363 10.38 -10.93 -4.04
N TYR A 364 10.73 -10.51 -2.83
CA TYR A 364 11.30 -11.40 -1.83
C TYR A 364 10.26 -12.37 -1.27
N SER A 365 9.04 -11.88 -1.00
CA SER A 365 7.94 -12.68 -0.43
C SER A 365 7.38 -13.76 -1.37
N LYS A 366 7.52 -13.59 -2.70
CA LYS A 366 7.10 -14.59 -3.70
C LYS A 366 8.17 -15.68 -3.98
N LYS A 367 9.34 -15.63 -3.35
CA LYS A 367 10.37 -16.68 -3.41
C LYS A 367 10.20 -17.68 -2.29
#